data_AF-A0A2R7R2S9-F1
#
_entry.id   AF-A0A2R7R2S9-F1
#
_cell.length_a   1.000
_cell.length_b   1.000
_cell.length_c   1.000
_cell.angle_alpha   90.00
_cell.angle_beta   90.00
_cell.angle_gamma   90.00
#
_symmetry.space_group_name_H-M   'P 1'
#
loop_
_entity.id
_entity.type
_entity.pdbx_description
1 polymer ?
#
loop_
_entity_poly.entity_id
_entity_poly.type
_entity_poly.pdbx_seq_one_letter_code
_entity_poly.pdbx_strand_id
1 'polypeptide(L)'
;MLIGHRYEHTPDGDLRIRSHNHVLGGLVLMFLAIGFGVPTVVLMEGMKAGSLVNTLLVGLAMLLLPAMSLLALWSSAPRETLTLSWRNDVVERRRRMLLGLREQVEQFALGRPVALELRVRKDARPAIGTLWMILPDGREQCLSPGNFALLPGRPSTERWLGEVAGYLQVAVTRVERDAAGADARPVAPLPAWRRRAAAFNAVHAPPPRVARKASTPNAPTASDPNDRIGFLARVVVALFGLFLAVLELSQALAVGTALFTGRLRVSGFRTGSHSYLWDERPMAFSVHTLFGVVEVLVVGYIAWQCLRISATGVIKPPK
;
A
#
# COMPACT_ATOMS: atom_id res chain seq x y z
N MET A 1 13.64 15.77 -10.36
CA MET A 1 13.34 14.31 -10.38
C MET A 1 12.16 14.05 -9.45
N LEU A 2 11.14 13.32 -9.92
CA LEU A 2 9.90 13.01 -9.19
C LEU A 2 10.10 12.01 -8.03
N ILE A 3 11.07 11.12 -8.18
CA ILE A 3 11.61 10.26 -7.11
C ILE A 3 13.10 10.54 -7.03
N GLY A 4 13.60 10.89 -5.85
CA GLY A 4 14.98 11.33 -5.65
C GLY A 4 15.63 10.67 -4.45
N HIS A 5 16.94 10.46 -4.54
CA HIS A 5 17.78 9.95 -3.47
C HIS A 5 18.93 10.92 -3.21
N ARG A 6 19.17 11.25 -1.95
CA ARG A 6 20.37 11.95 -1.51
C ARG A 6 21.18 10.99 -0.65
N TYR A 7 22.44 10.82 -1.03
CA TYR A 7 23.40 9.97 -0.34
C TYR A 7 24.33 10.87 0.47
N GLU A 8 24.45 10.59 1.75
CA GLU A 8 25.30 11.35 2.68
C GLU A 8 26.14 10.34 3.46
N HIS A 9 27.46 10.51 3.43
CA HIS A 9 28.36 9.83 4.36
C HIS A 9 28.56 10.74 5.57
N THR A 10 28.19 10.28 6.76
CA THR A 10 28.42 11.06 7.98
C THR A 10 29.92 11.08 8.30
N PRO A 11 30.40 12.07 9.07
CA PRO A 11 31.79 12.10 9.54
C PRO A 11 32.21 10.83 10.30
N ASP A 12 31.23 10.15 10.92
CA ASP A 12 31.38 8.87 11.61
C ASP A 12 31.52 7.66 10.66
N GLY A 13 31.44 7.88 9.35
CA GLY A 13 31.51 6.84 8.34
C GLY A 13 30.19 6.10 8.10
N ASP A 14 29.05 6.60 8.58
CA ASP A 14 27.76 5.97 8.34
C ASP A 14 27.20 6.35 6.95
N LEU A 15 26.51 5.42 6.29
CA LEU A 15 25.79 5.71 5.05
C LEU A 15 24.34 6.12 5.37
N ARG A 16 23.97 7.34 5.00
CA ARG A 16 22.62 7.87 5.10
C ARG A 16 22.01 8.09 3.72
N ILE A 17 20.97 7.34 3.41
CA ILE A 17 20.20 7.47 2.17
C ILE A 17 18.86 8.14 2.49
N ARG A 18 18.66 9.37 2.01
CA ARG A 18 17.37 10.07 2.09
C ARG A 18 16.62 9.92 0.78
N SER A 19 15.49 9.23 0.83
CA SER A 19 14.61 9.02 -0.31
C SER A 19 13.36 9.89 -0.20
N HIS A 20 12.98 10.49 -1.33
CA HIS A 20 11.81 11.34 -1.45
C HIS A 20 10.98 10.90 -2.66
N ASN A 21 9.67 10.74 -2.45
CA ASN A 21 8.71 10.46 -3.50
C ASN A 21 7.70 11.61 -3.61
N HIS A 22 7.96 12.55 -4.53
CA HIS A 22 7.09 13.70 -4.77
C HIS A 22 5.79 13.29 -5.48
N VAL A 23 5.78 12.20 -6.25
CA VAL A 23 4.57 11.67 -6.88
C VAL A 23 3.59 11.21 -5.82
N LEU A 24 4.04 10.38 -4.89
CA LEU A 24 3.22 9.90 -3.78
C LEU A 24 2.74 11.07 -2.91
N GLY A 25 3.62 12.03 -2.62
CA GLY A 25 3.24 13.24 -1.88
C GLY A 25 2.18 14.07 -2.60
N GLY A 26 2.35 14.32 -3.89
CA GLY A 26 1.38 15.08 -4.70
C GLY A 26 0.04 14.37 -4.84
N LEU A 27 0.06 13.04 -5.01
CA LEU A 27 -1.15 12.22 -5.12
C LEU A 27 -1.94 12.20 -3.80
N VAL A 28 -1.25 12.14 -2.66
CA VAL A 28 -1.89 12.26 -1.34
C VAL A 28 -2.51 13.65 -1.16
N LEU A 29 -1.80 14.73 -1.53
CA LEU A 29 -2.35 16.09 -1.49
C LEU A 29 -3.56 16.27 -2.40
N MET A 30 -3.54 15.67 -3.59
CA MET A 30 -4.68 15.66 -4.50
C MET A 30 -5.88 14.95 -3.89
N PHE A 31 -5.68 13.78 -3.26
CA PHE A 31 -6.77 13.09 -2.54
C PHE A 31 -7.31 13.91 -1.39
N LEU A 32 -6.46 14.62 -0.64
CA LEU A 32 -6.91 15.57 0.39
C LEU A 32 -7.76 16.69 -0.22
N ALA A 33 -7.30 17.31 -1.30
CA ALA A 33 -8.02 18.39 -1.96
C ALA A 33 -9.40 17.92 -2.49
N ILE A 34 -9.46 16.77 -3.14
CA ILE A 34 -10.73 16.22 -3.66
C ILE A 34 -11.63 15.76 -2.51
N GLY A 35 -11.07 15.00 -1.55
CA GLY A 35 -11.83 14.37 -0.48
C GLY A 35 -12.48 15.38 0.45
N PHE A 36 -11.87 16.54 0.69
CA PHE A 36 -12.48 17.62 1.47
C PHE A 36 -13.17 18.67 0.58
N GLY A 37 -12.67 18.93 -0.63
CA GLY A 37 -13.21 19.93 -1.53
C GLY A 37 -14.61 19.58 -2.02
N VAL A 38 -14.83 18.34 -2.48
CA VAL A 38 -16.14 17.92 -3.00
C VAL A 38 -17.24 18.03 -1.94
N PRO A 39 -17.08 17.49 -0.71
CA PRO A 39 -18.09 17.68 0.33
C PRO A 39 -18.35 19.14 0.69
N THR A 40 -17.32 19.97 0.71
CA THR A 40 -17.47 21.40 1.03
C THR A 40 -18.33 22.11 -0.01
N VAL A 41 -18.07 21.88 -1.30
CA VAL A 41 -18.86 22.49 -2.40
C VAL A 41 -20.32 22.04 -2.32
N VAL A 42 -20.57 20.74 -2.12
CA VAL A 42 -21.94 20.20 -2.00
C VAL A 42 -22.69 20.78 -0.80
N LEU A 43 -22.01 20.99 0.33
CA LEU A 43 -22.60 21.62 1.51
C LEU A 43 -22.93 23.10 1.26
N MET A 44 -22.09 23.83 0.51
CA MET A 44 -22.30 25.24 0.17
C MET A 44 -23.44 25.45 -0.83
N GLU A 45 -23.58 24.56 -1.81
CA GLU A 45 -24.68 24.61 -2.80
C GLU A 45 -26.04 24.21 -2.20
N GLY A 46 -26.02 23.59 -1.02
CA GLY A 46 -27.21 23.10 -0.34
C GLY A 46 -27.68 21.75 -0.88
N MET A 47 -27.87 20.79 0.03
CA MET A 47 -28.38 19.48 -0.33
C MET A 47 -29.89 19.55 -0.60
N LYS A 48 -30.31 19.23 -1.82
CA LYS A 48 -31.72 19.00 -2.11
C LYS A 48 -32.18 17.74 -1.38
N ALA A 49 -33.12 17.90 -0.45
CA ALA A 49 -33.69 16.77 0.29
C ALA A 49 -34.41 15.82 -0.69
N GLY A 50 -33.87 14.62 -0.85
CA GLY A 50 -34.53 13.51 -1.55
C GLY A 50 -35.18 12.55 -0.55
N SER A 51 -35.49 11.33 -1.01
CA SER A 51 -35.86 10.23 -0.10
C SER A 51 -34.80 10.03 0.99
N LEU A 52 -35.21 9.60 2.19
CA LEU A 52 -34.31 9.39 3.33
C LEU A 52 -33.10 8.50 2.99
N VAL A 53 -33.31 7.44 2.19
CA VAL A 53 -32.24 6.54 1.72
C VAL A 53 -31.22 7.28 0.85
N ASN A 54 -31.69 8.11 -0.09
CA ASN A 54 -30.80 8.91 -0.95
C ASN A 54 -30.02 9.97 -0.14
N THR A 55 -30.67 10.62 0.83
CA THR A 55 -30.00 11.58 1.72
C THR A 55 -28.93 10.90 2.57
N LEU A 56 -29.22 9.70 3.11
CA LEU A 56 -28.26 8.90 3.86
C LEU A 56 -27.08 8.46 2.98
N LEU A 57 -27.35 8.01 1.75
CA LEU A 57 -26.34 7.59 0.79
C LEU A 57 -25.38 8.75 0.44
N VAL A 58 -25.93 9.94 0.16
CA VAL A 58 -25.14 11.13 -0.09
C VAL A 58 -24.33 11.50 1.15
N GLY A 59 -24.93 11.49 2.35
CA GLY A 59 -24.22 11.77 3.60
C GLY A 59 -23.04 10.81 3.84
N LEU A 60 -23.25 9.51 3.63
CA LEU A 60 -22.20 8.49 3.73
C LEU A 60 -21.10 8.69 2.69
N ALA A 61 -21.44 9.02 1.45
CA ALA A 61 -20.47 9.35 0.42
C ALA A 61 -19.61 10.57 0.81
N MET A 62 -20.25 11.61 1.36
CA MET A 62 -19.58 12.83 1.82
C MET A 62 -18.66 12.59 3.02
N LEU A 63 -18.92 11.57 3.85
CA LEU A 63 -18.04 11.16 4.95
C LEU A 63 -16.92 10.24 4.48
N LEU A 64 -17.21 9.35 3.54
CA LEU A 64 -16.25 8.37 3.03
C LEU A 64 -15.09 9.04 2.30
N LEU A 65 -15.36 10.09 1.51
CA LEU A 65 -14.36 10.87 0.78
C LEU A 65 -13.25 11.42 1.70
N PRO A 66 -13.54 12.25 2.73
CA PRO A 66 -12.56 12.69 3.70
C PRO A 66 -11.88 11.55 4.45
N ALA A 67 -12.62 10.51 4.83
CA ALA A 67 -12.09 9.39 5.60
C ALA A 67 -11.02 8.62 4.80
N MET A 68 -11.26 8.39 3.51
CA MET A 68 -10.27 7.79 2.60
C MET A 68 -9.04 8.69 2.43
N SER A 69 -9.22 10.00 2.33
CA SER A 69 -8.11 10.96 2.20
C SER A 69 -7.25 11.02 3.47
N LEU A 70 -7.87 10.96 4.66
CA LEU A 70 -7.16 10.87 5.92
C LEU A 70 -6.41 9.54 6.06
N LEU A 71 -7.01 8.43 5.61
CA LEU A 71 -6.31 7.15 5.58
C LEU A 71 -5.10 7.18 4.66
N ALA A 72 -5.23 7.76 3.46
CA ALA A 72 -4.11 7.93 2.54
C ALA A 72 -3.00 8.81 3.13
N LEU A 73 -3.37 9.89 3.83
CA LEU A 73 -2.42 10.74 4.55
C LEU A 73 -1.69 9.95 5.67
N TRP A 74 -2.42 9.12 6.40
CA TRP A 74 -1.91 8.33 7.51
C TRP A 74 -1.08 7.11 7.08
N SER A 75 -1.38 6.50 5.93
CA SER A 75 -0.67 5.30 5.48
C SER A 75 0.54 5.61 4.59
N SER A 76 0.61 6.82 4.02
CA SER A 76 1.67 7.18 3.09
C SER A 76 2.89 7.76 3.81
N ALA A 77 4.06 7.18 3.52
CA ALA A 77 5.36 7.68 3.96
C ALA A 77 6.15 8.17 2.74
N PRO A 78 5.92 9.41 2.25
CA PRO A 78 6.60 9.93 1.07
C PRO A 78 8.10 10.18 1.28
N ARG A 79 8.55 10.27 2.54
CA ARG A 79 9.95 10.48 2.93
C ARG A 79 10.43 9.31 3.77
N GLU A 80 11.54 8.72 3.35
CA GLU A 80 12.17 7.61 4.07
C GLU A 80 13.68 7.82 4.12
N THR A 81 14.25 7.68 5.31
CA THR A 81 15.69 7.75 5.55
C THR A 81 16.18 6.39 5.99
N LEU A 82 17.16 5.83 5.29
CA LEU A 82 17.86 4.62 5.68
C LEU A 82 19.25 5.03 6.17
N THR A 83 19.58 4.70 7.41
CA THR A 83 20.89 4.92 8.03
C THR A 83 21.52 3.56 8.32
N LEU A 84 22.68 3.32 7.73
CA LEU A 84 23.48 2.11 7.93
C LEU A 84 24.71 2.51 8.74
N SER A 85 24.81 2.05 10.00
CA SER A 85 25.92 2.41 10.89
C SER A 85 26.75 1.19 11.26
N TRP A 86 28.01 1.15 10.81
CA TRP A 86 28.98 0.12 11.22
C TRP A 86 29.41 0.29 12.67
N ARG A 87 29.50 1.53 13.14
CA ARG A 87 29.93 1.86 14.51
C ARG A 87 28.93 1.37 15.55
N ASN A 88 27.63 1.52 15.26
CA ASN A 88 26.56 1.11 16.15
C ASN A 88 26.03 -0.30 15.85
N ASP A 89 26.50 -0.94 14.77
CA ASP A 89 26.02 -2.23 14.26
C ASP A 89 24.49 -2.27 14.03
N VAL A 90 23.93 -1.13 13.61
CA VAL A 90 22.48 -0.94 13.47
C VAL A 90 22.15 -0.38 12.09
N VAL A 91 21.11 -0.96 11.50
CA VAL A 91 20.33 -0.39 10.41
C VAL A 91 19.14 0.31 11.01
N GLU A 92 19.04 1.61 10.78
CA GLU A 92 17.88 2.40 11.19
C GLU A 92 17.13 2.88 9.96
N ARG A 93 15.83 2.59 9.91
CA ARG A 93 14.92 3.06 8.88
C ARG A 93 13.92 4.01 9.52
N ARG A 94 13.95 5.26 9.09
CA ARG A 94 13.01 6.30 9.52
C ARG A 94 12.05 6.62 8.41
N ARG A 95 10.78 6.29 8.59
CA ARG A 95 9.68 6.66 7.69
C ARG A 95 8.95 7.84 8.28
N ARG A 96 8.90 8.94 7.53
CA ARG A 96 8.18 10.14 7.93
C ARG A 96 6.97 10.33 7.03
N MET A 97 5.79 10.38 7.65
CA MET A 97 4.54 10.65 6.96
C MET A 97 4.52 12.09 6.41
N LEU A 98 3.63 12.34 5.46
CA LEU A 98 3.40 13.70 4.97
C LEU A 98 3.02 14.60 6.17
N LEU A 99 3.49 15.85 6.17
CA LEU A 99 3.31 16.83 7.27
C LEU A 99 4.04 16.49 8.59
N GLY A 100 4.88 15.44 8.65
CA GLY A 100 5.65 15.12 9.86
C GLY A 100 4.82 14.62 11.02
N LEU A 101 3.55 14.26 10.79
CA LEU A 101 2.57 13.85 11.79
C LEU A 101 2.97 12.57 12.54
N ARG A 102 3.82 11.73 11.93
CA ARG A 102 4.33 10.51 12.54
C ARG A 102 5.69 10.15 11.95
N GLU A 103 6.59 9.74 12.83
CA GLU A 103 7.88 9.17 12.49
C GLU A 103 7.89 7.73 12.99
N GLN A 104 8.04 6.78 12.07
CA GLN A 104 8.22 5.37 12.40
C GLN A 104 9.71 5.06 12.25
N VAL A 105 10.32 4.64 13.36
CA VAL A 105 11.71 4.25 13.43
C VAL A 105 11.76 2.74 13.60
N GLU A 106 12.28 2.04 12.59
CA GLU A 106 12.58 0.62 12.64
C GLU A 106 14.09 0.46 12.79
N GLN A 107 14.54 -0.30 13.78
CA GLN A 107 15.95 -0.60 13.99
C GLN A 107 16.19 -2.10 13.92
N PHE A 108 17.23 -2.48 13.18
CA PHE A 108 17.61 -3.86 12.99
C PHE A 108 19.13 -4.00 13.16
N ALA A 109 19.59 -5.17 13.60
CA ALA A 109 21.03 -5.44 13.72
C ALA A 109 21.65 -5.57 12.32
N LEU A 110 22.70 -4.80 12.05
CA LEU A 110 23.40 -4.82 10.76
C LEU A 110 24.22 -6.12 10.62
N GLY A 111 24.99 -6.48 11.65
CA GLY A 111 25.81 -7.69 11.65
C GLY A 111 26.88 -7.68 10.55
N ARG A 112 27.40 -8.85 10.16
CA ARG A 112 28.23 -9.00 8.95
C ARG A 112 27.41 -9.70 7.87
N PRO A 113 26.75 -8.98 6.95
CA PRO A 113 25.93 -9.63 5.94
C PRO A 113 26.77 -10.55 5.05
N VAL A 114 26.22 -11.72 4.72
CA VAL A 114 26.85 -12.71 3.84
C VAL A 114 26.48 -12.43 2.39
N ALA A 115 25.20 -12.09 2.15
CA ALA A 115 24.65 -11.86 0.83
C ALA A 115 23.57 -10.78 0.87
N LEU A 116 23.44 -10.07 -0.26
CA LEU A 116 22.29 -9.23 -0.56
C LEU A 116 21.51 -9.90 -1.69
N GLU A 117 20.22 -10.17 -1.47
CA GLU A 117 19.35 -10.79 -2.46
C GLU A 117 18.29 -9.81 -2.94
N LEU A 118 18.29 -9.51 -4.24
CA LEU A 118 17.17 -8.82 -4.88
C LEU A 118 16.17 -9.87 -5.37
N ARG A 119 15.13 -10.10 -4.56
CA ARG A 119 14.07 -11.06 -4.85
C ARG A 119 13.04 -10.44 -5.78
N VAL A 120 12.84 -11.02 -6.96
CA VAL A 120 11.92 -10.53 -7.99
C VAL A 120 10.87 -11.60 -8.26
N ARG A 121 9.59 -11.20 -8.35
CA ARG A 121 8.53 -12.12 -8.77
C ARG A 121 8.62 -12.35 -10.27
N LYS A 122 8.72 -13.61 -10.69
CA LYS A 122 8.88 -13.99 -12.11
C LYS A 122 7.72 -13.56 -13.00
N ASP A 123 6.49 -13.60 -12.47
CA ASP A 123 5.27 -13.31 -13.23
C ASP A 123 4.88 -11.81 -13.22
N ALA A 124 5.60 -10.98 -12.46
CA ALA A 124 5.25 -9.57 -12.33
C ALA A 124 5.86 -8.74 -13.48
N ARG A 125 5.01 -8.10 -14.29
CA ARG A 125 5.40 -7.05 -15.23
C ARG A 125 4.72 -5.73 -14.79
N PRO A 126 5.45 -4.75 -14.25
CA PRO A 126 6.91 -4.67 -14.13
C PRO A 126 7.47 -5.54 -13.00
N ALA A 127 8.72 -5.98 -13.16
CA ALA A 127 9.41 -6.87 -12.24
C ALA A 127 9.87 -6.11 -10.98
N ILE A 128 8.98 -5.96 -10.00
CA ILE A 128 9.28 -5.25 -8.75
C ILE A 128 10.15 -6.14 -7.87
N GLY A 129 11.33 -5.64 -7.51
CA GLY A 129 12.29 -6.31 -6.65
C GLY A 129 12.15 -5.92 -5.18
N THR A 130 12.44 -6.87 -4.30
CA THR A 130 12.58 -6.65 -2.86
C THR A 130 14.00 -7.05 -2.46
N LEU A 131 14.79 -6.09 -1.97
CA LEU A 131 16.12 -6.33 -1.42
C LEU A 131 16.03 -6.91 -0.01
N TRP A 132 16.71 -8.03 0.18
CA TRP A 132 16.90 -8.74 1.43
C TRP A 132 18.38 -8.82 1.78
N MET A 133 18.68 -8.68 3.07
CA MET A 133 19.99 -8.89 3.65
C MET A 133 19.98 -10.20 4.41
N ILE A 134 20.96 -11.06 4.11
CA ILE A 134 21.13 -12.36 4.75
C ILE A 134 22.31 -12.25 5.73
N LEU A 135 22.04 -12.49 7.00
CA LEU A 135 23.05 -12.55 8.05
C LEU A 135 23.66 -13.97 8.16
N PRO A 136 24.84 -14.12 8.79
CA PRO A 136 25.51 -15.42 8.92
C PRO A 136 24.73 -16.43 9.77
N ASP A 137 23.84 -15.94 10.63
CA ASP A 137 22.95 -16.73 11.47
C ASP A 137 21.67 -17.19 10.74
N GLY A 138 21.55 -16.91 9.44
CA GLY A 138 20.39 -17.25 8.62
C GLY A 138 19.21 -16.29 8.78
N ARG A 139 19.33 -15.22 9.59
CA ARG A 139 18.26 -14.21 9.68
C ARG A 139 18.19 -13.41 8.38
N GLU A 140 16.97 -13.23 7.89
CA GLU A 140 16.67 -12.41 6.72
C GLU A 140 16.08 -11.07 7.16
N GLN A 141 16.65 -9.96 6.68
CA GLN A 141 16.14 -8.63 6.94
C GLN A 141 15.81 -7.91 5.63
N CYS A 142 14.58 -7.40 5.51
CA CYS A 142 14.17 -6.66 4.33
C CYS A 142 14.72 -5.23 4.37
N LEU A 143 15.65 -4.91 3.47
CA LEU A 143 16.24 -3.58 3.31
C LEU A 143 15.48 -2.70 2.30
N SER A 144 14.45 -3.25 1.64
CA SER A 144 13.70 -2.53 0.62
C SER A 144 13.08 -1.23 1.13
N PRO A 145 13.15 -0.14 0.34
CA PRO A 145 12.43 1.08 0.64
C PRO A 145 10.92 0.84 0.54
N GLY A 146 10.16 1.41 1.46
CA GLY A 146 8.70 1.36 1.46
C GLY A 146 8.05 2.40 0.54
N ASN A 147 8.78 3.45 0.16
CA ASN A 147 8.24 4.59 -0.59
C ASN A 147 8.48 4.55 -2.11
N PHE A 148 9.27 3.61 -2.64
CA PHE A 148 9.42 3.40 -4.07
C PHE A 148 9.69 1.93 -4.41
N ALA A 149 9.27 1.50 -5.61
CA ALA A 149 9.55 0.17 -6.11
C ALA A 149 10.99 0.07 -6.66
N LEU A 150 11.74 -0.94 -6.23
CA LEU A 150 13.03 -1.28 -6.85
C LEU A 150 12.74 -1.99 -8.17
N LEU A 151 13.12 -1.37 -9.29
CA LEU A 151 12.91 -1.92 -10.63
C LEU A 151 14.28 -2.27 -11.22
N PRO A 152 14.62 -3.57 -11.35
CA PRO A 152 15.88 -4.01 -11.94
C PRO A 152 16.10 -3.37 -13.31
N GLY A 153 17.32 -2.89 -13.58
CA GLY A 153 17.67 -2.24 -14.85
C GLY A 153 17.32 -0.74 -14.93
N ARG A 154 16.60 -0.15 -13.95
CA ARG A 154 16.45 1.31 -13.89
C ARG A 154 17.72 1.97 -13.31
N PRO A 155 18.28 3.01 -13.92
CA PRO A 155 19.50 3.67 -13.43
C PRO A 155 19.43 4.13 -11.97
N SER A 156 18.25 4.57 -11.51
CA SER A 156 18.04 4.99 -10.11
C SER A 156 18.12 3.81 -9.13
N THR A 157 17.50 2.68 -9.47
CA THR A 157 17.57 1.44 -8.69
C THR A 157 18.99 0.88 -8.70
N GLU A 158 19.65 0.91 -9.85
CA GLU A 158 21.05 0.46 -9.98
C GLU A 158 22.03 1.28 -9.14
N ARG A 159 21.86 2.61 -9.12
CA ARG A 159 22.64 3.49 -8.25
C ARG A 159 22.36 3.19 -6.78
N TRP A 160 21.08 3.11 -6.39
CA TRP A 160 20.70 2.83 -5.00
C TRP A 160 21.26 1.49 -4.49
N LEU A 161 21.13 0.42 -5.28
CA LEU A 161 21.70 -0.89 -4.98
C LEU A 161 23.23 -0.84 -4.90
N GLY A 162 23.88 -0.07 -5.78
CA GLY A 162 25.32 0.11 -5.79
C GLY A 162 25.86 0.77 -4.51
N GLU A 163 25.19 1.80 -4.01
CA GLU A 163 25.57 2.51 -2.79
C GLU A 163 25.44 1.61 -1.55
N VAL A 164 24.33 0.87 -1.44
CA VAL A 164 24.13 -0.10 -0.35
C VAL A 164 25.15 -1.24 -0.42
N ALA A 165 25.36 -1.82 -1.60
CA ALA A 165 26.31 -2.90 -1.80
C ALA A 165 27.77 -2.46 -1.56
N GLY A 166 28.12 -1.24 -1.99
CA GLY A 166 29.45 -0.66 -1.78
C GLY A 166 29.73 -0.43 -0.30
N TYR A 167 28.76 0.12 0.43
CA TYR A 167 28.89 0.34 1.87
C TYR A 167 28.95 -0.95 2.69
N LEU A 168 28.15 -1.94 2.33
CA LEU A 168 28.13 -3.25 3.00
C LEU A 168 29.25 -4.19 2.54
N GLN A 169 29.92 -3.87 1.43
CA GLN A 169 30.95 -4.69 0.78
C GLN A 169 30.48 -6.09 0.37
N VAL A 170 29.19 -6.22 0.05
CA VAL A 170 28.56 -7.50 -0.32
C VAL A 170 27.94 -7.38 -1.71
N ALA A 171 28.11 -8.42 -2.53
CA ALA A 171 27.51 -8.47 -3.86
C ALA A 171 25.98 -8.66 -3.79
N VAL A 172 25.27 -7.96 -4.68
CA VAL A 172 23.82 -8.15 -4.86
C VAL A 172 23.60 -9.29 -5.85
N THR A 173 22.91 -10.33 -5.40
CA THR A 173 22.47 -11.47 -6.22
C THR A 173 21.00 -11.30 -6.55
N ARG A 174 20.63 -11.48 -7.81
CA ARG A 174 19.22 -11.45 -8.21
C ARG A 174 18.63 -12.84 -8.04
N VAL A 175 17.51 -12.94 -7.33
CA VAL A 175 16.81 -14.19 -7.10
C VAL A 175 15.42 -14.06 -7.68
N GLU A 176 15.06 -14.95 -8.60
CA GLU A 176 13.70 -14.99 -9.14
C GLU A 176 12.91 -16.03 -8.34
N ARG A 177 11.75 -15.61 -7.81
CA ARG A 177 10.81 -16.50 -7.12
C ARG A 177 9.55 -16.69 -7.97
N ASP A 178 9.15 -17.95 -8.12
CA ASP A 178 7.85 -18.34 -8.64
C ASP A 178 6.75 -18.03 -7.59
N ALA A 179 5.52 -17.76 -8.05
CA ALA A 179 4.39 -17.41 -7.18
C ALA A 179 4.07 -18.45 -6.08
N ALA A 180 4.56 -19.69 -6.22
CA ALA A 180 4.37 -20.80 -5.29
C ALA A 180 5.54 -21.01 -4.29
N GLY A 181 6.56 -20.16 -4.28
CA GLY A 181 7.58 -20.11 -3.21
C GLY A 181 8.59 -21.29 -3.13
N ALA A 182 8.49 -22.30 -3.99
CA ALA A 182 9.30 -23.52 -3.89
C ALA A 182 10.68 -23.45 -4.57
N ASP A 183 10.80 -22.76 -5.72
CA ASP A 183 12.05 -22.71 -6.48
C ASP A 183 12.61 -21.28 -6.55
N ALA A 184 13.56 -20.97 -5.67
CA ALA A 184 14.40 -19.78 -5.77
C ALA A 184 15.63 -20.14 -6.61
N ARG A 185 15.64 -19.81 -7.90
CA ARG A 185 16.84 -19.97 -8.72
C ARG A 185 17.70 -18.71 -8.61
N PRO A 186 18.96 -18.80 -8.14
CA PRO A 186 19.87 -17.67 -8.19
C PRO A 186 20.17 -17.37 -9.66
N VAL A 187 19.73 -16.20 -10.14
CA VAL A 187 20.16 -15.66 -11.42
C VAL A 187 21.51 -15.01 -11.16
N ALA A 188 22.52 -15.39 -11.94
CA ALA A 188 23.94 -15.08 -11.74
C ALA A 188 24.19 -13.67 -11.15
N PRO A 189 25.14 -13.54 -10.21
CA PRO A 189 25.47 -12.26 -9.58
C PRO A 189 25.80 -11.26 -10.67
N LEU A 190 25.18 -10.11 -10.58
CA LEU A 190 25.12 -9.23 -11.73
C LEU A 190 26.55 -8.61 -11.90
N PRO A 191 27.19 -8.66 -13.09
CA PRO A 191 28.64 -8.43 -13.22
C PRO A 191 29.10 -6.98 -12.97
N ALA A 192 28.20 -6.00 -13.12
CA ALA A 192 28.51 -4.59 -12.91
C ALA A 192 28.76 -4.21 -11.44
N TRP A 193 28.25 -4.99 -10.49
CA TRP A 193 28.26 -4.66 -9.06
C TRP A 193 29.54 -5.11 -8.36
N ARG A 194 30.13 -6.24 -8.78
CA ARG A 194 31.46 -6.68 -8.29
C ARG A 194 32.54 -5.63 -8.59
N ARG A 195 32.53 -5.05 -9.80
CA ARG A 195 33.51 -4.02 -10.21
C ARG A 195 33.33 -2.71 -9.44
N ARG A 196 32.09 -2.29 -9.16
CA ARG A 196 31.82 -1.07 -8.37
C ARG A 196 32.13 -1.24 -6.89
N ALA A 197 31.80 -2.38 -6.29
CA ALA A 197 32.18 -2.66 -4.90
C ALA A 197 33.70 -2.64 -4.72
N ALA A 198 34.44 -3.29 -5.63
CA ALA A 198 35.90 -3.25 -5.62
C ALA A 198 36.48 -1.83 -5.79
N ALA A 199 35.89 -1.01 -6.67
CA ALA A 199 36.32 0.39 -6.86
C ALA A 199 36.01 1.30 -5.66
N PHE A 200 34.86 1.11 -5.00
CA PHE A 200 34.52 1.83 -3.76
C PHE A 200 35.49 1.45 -2.63
N ASN A 201 35.81 0.16 -2.50
CA ASN A 201 36.76 -0.37 -1.52
C ASN A 201 38.20 0.15 -1.72
N ALA A 202 38.59 0.48 -2.97
CA ALA A 202 39.89 1.07 -3.25
C ALA A 202 40.01 2.51 -2.72
N VAL A 203 38.88 3.19 -2.48
CA VAL A 203 38.83 4.60 -2.02
C VAL A 203 38.45 4.70 -0.55
N HIS A 204 37.69 3.74 0.00
CA HIS A 204 37.15 3.79 1.36
C HIS A 204 37.59 2.56 2.16
N ALA A 205 38.56 2.73 3.05
CA ALA A 205 38.90 1.72 4.04
C ALA A 205 37.74 1.58 5.06
N PRO A 206 37.33 0.35 5.44
CA PRO A 206 36.30 0.17 6.45
C PRO A 206 36.75 0.80 7.78
N PRO A 207 35.93 1.64 8.42
CA PRO A 207 36.31 2.27 9.67
C PRO A 207 36.52 1.23 10.79
N PRO A 208 37.48 1.44 11.70
CA PRO A 208 37.72 0.53 12.81
C PRO A 208 36.49 0.46 13.71
N ARG A 209 36.04 -0.77 14.01
CA ARG A 209 34.88 -1.02 14.89
C ARG A 209 35.24 -0.65 16.32
N VAL A 210 34.46 0.24 16.93
CA VAL A 210 34.42 0.36 18.38
C VAL A 210 33.36 -0.62 18.87
N ALA A 211 33.78 -1.71 19.50
CA ALA A 211 32.88 -2.67 20.16
C ALA A 211 32.25 -2.00 21.39
N ARG A 212 31.31 -1.07 21.19
CA ARG A 212 30.48 -0.55 22.25
C ARG A 212 29.34 -1.55 22.45
N LYS A 213 29.14 -1.97 23.70
CA LYS A 213 28.06 -2.88 24.13
C LYS A 213 26.77 -2.41 23.44
N ALA A 214 26.28 -3.21 22.49
CA ALA A 214 25.09 -2.87 21.72
C ALA A 214 23.97 -2.60 22.73
N SER A 215 23.42 -1.39 22.71
CA SER A 215 22.12 -1.18 23.31
C SER A 215 21.22 -2.15 22.57
N THR A 216 20.67 -3.14 23.28
CA THR A 216 19.76 -4.14 22.72
C THR A 216 18.84 -3.39 21.76
N PRO A 217 18.91 -3.67 20.45
CA PRO A 217 17.93 -3.11 19.55
C PRO A 217 16.60 -3.46 20.19
N ASN A 218 15.74 -2.47 20.44
CA ASN A 218 14.34 -2.75 20.60
C ASN A 218 13.96 -3.36 19.25
N ALA A 219 14.14 -4.67 19.13
CA ALA A 219 13.54 -5.43 18.07
C ALA A 219 12.10 -4.99 18.14
N PRO A 220 11.54 -4.35 17.11
CA PRO A 220 10.10 -4.31 17.02
C PRO A 220 9.73 -5.77 17.20
N THR A 221 9.00 -6.08 18.28
CA THR A 221 8.35 -7.37 18.41
C THR A 221 7.75 -7.56 17.04
N ALA A 222 8.22 -8.57 16.31
CA ALA A 222 7.49 -9.04 15.16
C ALA A 222 6.20 -9.58 15.77
N SER A 223 5.27 -8.68 16.11
CA SER A 223 3.88 -9.01 16.08
C SER A 223 3.73 -9.56 14.69
N ASP A 224 3.41 -10.84 14.61
CA ASP A 224 2.86 -11.40 13.39
C ASP A 224 1.58 -10.57 13.16
N PRO A 225 1.61 -9.52 12.31
CA PRO A 225 0.54 -8.53 12.22
C PRO A 225 -0.54 -9.02 11.25
N ASN A 226 -0.45 -10.29 10.84
CA ASN A 226 -1.00 -10.79 9.59
C ASN A 226 -2.53 -10.95 9.59
N ASP A 227 -3.22 -10.47 10.64
CA ASP A 227 -4.67 -10.61 10.71
C ASP A 227 -5.40 -9.48 11.44
N ARG A 228 -4.77 -8.35 11.80
CA ARG A 228 -5.51 -7.25 12.47
C ARG A 228 -5.29 -5.90 11.80
N ILE A 229 -6.34 -5.44 11.10
CA ILE A 229 -6.41 -4.09 10.53
C ILE A 229 -6.35 -3.05 11.67
N GLY A 230 -5.57 -1.98 11.48
CA GLY A 230 -5.47 -0.87 12.44
C GLY A 230 -6.79 -0.10 12.57
N PHE A 231 -7.01 0.55 13.72
CA PHE A 231 -8.28 1.22 14.06
C PHE A 231 -8.81 2.17 12.96
N LEU A 232 -7.96 3.06 12.43
CA LEU A 232 -8.35 4.01 11.37
C LEU A 232 -8.83 3.28 10.10
N ALA A 233 -8.14 2.22 9.71
CA ALA A 233 -8.54 1.42 8.55
C ALA A 233 -9.84 0.64 8.82
N ARG A 234 -10.11 0.20 10.06
CA ARG A 234 -11.41 -0.39 10.44
C ARG A 234 -12.55 0.62 10.30
N VAL A 235 -12.36 1.86 10.74
CA VAL A 235 -13.37 2.93 10.61
C VAL A 235 -13.69 3.18 9.13
N VAL A 236 -12.68 3.28 8.28
CA VAL A 236 -12.88 3.46 6.84
C VAL A 236 -13.59 2.27 6.20
N VAL A 237 -13.21 1.04 6.56
CA VAL A 237 -13.86 -0.18 6.08
C VAL A 237 -15.32 -0.25 6.56
N ALA A 238 -15.61 0.19 7.80
CA ALA A 238 -16.97 0.27 8.32
C ALA A 238 -17.82 1.28 7.52
N LEU A 239 -17.29 2.49 7.27
CA LEU A 239 -17.95 3.51 6.47
C LEU A 239 -18.24 3.02 5.05
N PHE A 240 -17.27 2.33 4.43
CA PHE A 240 -17.45 1.75 3.10
C PHE A 240 -18.50 0.63 3.09
N GLY A 241 -18.46 -0.27 4.08
CA GLY A 241 -19.46 -1.33 4.25
C GLY A 241 -20.87 -0.77 4.47
N LEU A 242 -21.01 0.28 5.28
CA LEU A 242 -22.27 0.96 5.54
C LEU A 242 -22.80 1.67 4.28
N PHE A 243 -21.91 2.34 3.53
CA PHE A 243 -22.25 2.94 2.25
C PHE A 243 -22.82 1.89 1.27
N LEU A 244 -22.12 0.76 1.10
CA LEU A 244 -22.61 -0.33 0.26
C LEU A 244 -23.92 -0.91 0.78
N ALA A 245 -24.08 -1.11 2.09
CA ALA A 245 -25.33 -1.64 2.65
C ALA A 245 -26.54 -0.73 2.37
N VAL A 246 -26.37 0.60 2.47
CA VAL A 246 -27.42 1.57 2.17
C VAL A 246 -27.69 1.65 0.66
N LEU A 247 -26.63 1.59 -0.17
CA LEU A 247 -26.77 1.50 -1.62
C LEU A 247 -27.59 0.27 -2.00
N GLU A 248 -27.27 -0.88 -1.43
CA GLU A 248 -27.96 -2.13 -1.69
C GLU A 248 -29.40 -2.15 -1.19
N LEU A 249 -29.67 -1.55 -0.03
CA LEU A 249 -31.04 -1.37 0.43
C LEU A 249 -31.85 -0.56 -0.59
N SER A 250 -31.26 0.48 -1.20
CA SER A 250 -31.94 1.27 -2.22
C SER A 250 -32.27 0.46 -3.48
N GLN A 251 -31.35 -0.41 -3.92
CA GLN A 251 -31.54 -1.27 -5.09
C GLN A 251 -32.54 -2.40 -4.80
N ALA A 252 -32.47 -3.02 -3.63
CA ALA A 252 -33.41 -4.05 -3.20
C ALA A 252 -34.84 -3.51 -3.14
N LEU A 253 -35.04 -2.27 -2.67
CA LEU A 253 -36.34 -1.59 -2.70
C LEU A 253 -36.80 -1.34 -4.15
N ALA A 254 -35.90 -0.94 -5.06
CA ALA A 254 -36.24 -0.72 -6.47
C ALA A 254 -36.64 -2.03 -7.18
N VAL A 255 -35.91 -3.12 -6.96
CA VAL A 255 -36.23 -4.44 -7.51
C VAL A 255 -37.51 -4.99 -6.90
N GLY A 256 -37.68 -4.88 -5.58
CA GLY A 256 -38.89 -5.31 -4.89
C GLY A 256 -40.12 -4.59 -5.41
N THR A 257 -40.08 -3.26 -5.49
CA THR A 257 -41.19 -2.47 -6.06
C THR A 257 -41.46 -2.83 -7.52
N ALA A 258 -40.44 -3.12 -8.33
CA ALA A 258 -40.62 -3.57 -9.70
C ALA A 258 -41.36 -4.91 -9.79
N LEU A 259 -41.04 -5.89 -8.94
CA LEU A 259 -41.72 -7.18 -8.90
C LEU A 259 -43.20 -7.05 -8.55
N PHE A 260 -43.57 -6.12 -7.65
CA PHE A 260 -44.97 -5.89 -7.28
C PHE A 260 -45.76 -5.04 -8.28
N THR A 261 -45.10 -4.11 -8.97
CA THR A 261 -45.76 -3.15 -9.86
C THR A 261 -45.64 -3.50 -11.35
N GLY A 262 -44.83 -4.51 -11.69
CA GLY A 262 -44.48 -4.83 -13.07
C GLY A 262 -43.67 -3.73 -13.78
N ARG A 263 -43.14 -2.73 -13.05
CA ARG A 263 -42.44 -1.58 -13.60
C ARG A 263 -41.04 -1.43 -13.00
N LEU A 264 -40.02 -1.72 -13.80
CA LEU A 264 -38.61 -1.56 -13.41
C LEU A 264 -38.06 -0.26 -13.99
N ARG A 265 -37.54 0.63 -13.13
CA ARG A 265 -36.85 1.85 -13.57
C ARG A 265 -35.34 1.67 -13.43
N VAL A 266 -34.63 1.65 -14.55
CA VAL A 266 -33.16 1.56 -14.60
C VAL A 266 -32.61 2.93 -15.00
N SER A 267 -31.68 3.45 -14.20
CA SER A 267 -31.02 4.73 -14.43
C SER A 267 -29.57 4.49 -14.83
N GLY A 268 -29.20 4.84 -16.07
CA GLY A 268 -27.83 4.75 -16.55
C GLY A 268 -27.16 6.13 -16.63
N PHE A 269 -25.89 6.21 -16.24
CA PHE A 269 -25.10 7.46 -16.21
C PHE A 269 -24.92 8.12 -17.60
N ARG A 270 -25.11 7.36 -18.69
CA ARG A 270 -25.01 7.86 -20.08
C ARG A 270 -26.28 7.66 -20.93
N THR A 271 -27.19 6.79 -20.51
CA THR A 271 -28.38 6.40 -21.29
C THR A 271 -29.68 7.04 -20.77
N GLY A 272 -29.62 7.81 -19.69
CA GLY A 272 -30.81 8.36 -19.05
C GLY A 272 -31.61 7.30 -18.29
N SER A 273 -32.81 7.66 -17.83
CA SER A 273 -33.68 6.72 -17.12
C SER A 273 -34.61 5.98 -18.09
N HIS A 274 -34.46 4.66 -18.18
CA HIS A 274 -35.36 3.80 -18.94
C HIS A 274 -36.29 3.04 -17.99
N SER A 275 -37.56 2.91 -18.37
CA SER A 275 -38.52 2.05 -17.66
C SER A 275 -38.82 0.82 -18.50
N TYR A 276 -38.66 -0.36 -17.92
CA TYR A 276 -39.13 -1.62 -18.47
C TYR A 276 -40.46 -1.97 -17.81
N LEU A 277 -41.48 -2.17 -18.62
CA LEU A 277 -42.78 -2.66 -18.17
C LEU A 277 -42.89 -4.15 -18.50
N TRP A 278 -43.40 -4.94 -17.55
CA TRP A 278 -43.65 -6.36 -17.73
C TRP A 278 -44.55 -6.63 -18.93
N ASP A 279 -45.63 -5.85 -19.06
CA ASP A 279 -46.64 -6.03 -20.11
C ASP A 279 -46.10 -5.71 -21.51
N GLU A 280 -45.15 -4.77 -21.62
CA GLU A 280 -44.60 -4.36 -22.93
C GLU A 280 -43.37 -5.18 -23.33
N ARG A 281 -42.50 -5.52 -22.36
CA ARG A 281 -41.19 -6.14 -22.61
C ARG A 281 -40.84 -7.17 -21.54
N PRO A 282 -41.57 -8.29 -21.44
CA PRO A 282 -41.44 -9.26 -20.34
C PRO A 282 -40.05 -9.91 -20.27
N MET A 283 -39.43 -10.16 -21.44
CA MET A 283 -38.07 -10.70 -21.51
C MET A 283 -37.01 -9.71 -20.98
N ALA A 284 -37.07 -8.45 -21.41
CA ALA A 284 -36.12 -7.43 -20.96
C ALA A 284 -36.30 -7.13 -19.47
N PHE A 285 -37.55 -7.05 -19.01
CA PHE A 285 -37.88 -6.92 -17.59
C PHE A 285 -37.29 -8.08 -16.77
N SER A 286 -37.52 -9.32 -17.20
CA SER A 286 -37.03 -10.53 -16.51
C SER A 286 -35.52 -10.53 -16.39
N VAL A 287 -34.81 -10.23 -17.48
CA VAL A 287 -33.34 -10.21 -17.51
C VAL A 287 -32.80 -9.12 -16.57
N HIS A 288 -33.31 -7.88 -16.66
CA HIS A 288 -32.83 -6.79 -15.82
C HIS A 288 -33.17 -6.99 -14.34
N THR A 289 -34.33 -7.56 -14.05
CA THR A 289 -34.72 -7.94 -12.68
C THR A 289 -33.79 -9.01 -12.12
N LEU A 290 -33.46 -10.05 -12.90
CA LEU A 290 -32.52 -11.10 -12.51
C LEU A 290 -31.12 -10.51 -12.23
N PHE A 291 -30.62 -9.65 -13.12
CA PHE A 291 -29.34 -8.96 -12.90
C PHE A 291 -29.37 -8.12 -11.63
N GLY A 292 -30.46 -7.38 -11.38
CA GLY A 292 -30.62 -6.61 -10.15
C GLY A 292 -30.60 -7.48 -8.90
N VAL A 293 -31.26 -8.66 -8.92
CA VAL A 293 -31.21 -9.61 -7.80
C VAL A 293 -29.79 -10.13 -7.57
N VAL A 294 -29.08 -10.51 -8.64
CA VAL A 294 -27.69 -11.01 -8.53
C VAL A 294 -26.76 -9.93 -8.01
N GLU A 295 -26.87 -8.70 -8.51
CA GLU A 295 -26.12 -7.55 -8.03
C GLU A 295 -26.33 -7.32 -6.53
N VAL A 296 -27.60 -7.35 -6.09
CA VAL A 296 -27.95 -7.20 -4.66
C VAL A 296 -27.29 -8.26 -3.78
N LEU A 297 -27.26 -9.51 -4.22
CA LEU A 297 -26.63 -10.58 -3.47
C LEU A 297 -25.10 -10.42 -3.41
N VAL A 298 -24.47 -10.09 -4.54
CA VAL A 298 -23.00 -9.95 -4.63
C VAL A 298 -22.52 -8.75 -3.81
N VAL A 299 -23.11 -7.58 -4.02
CA VAL A 299 -22.69 -6.37 -3.31
C VAL A 299 -23.11 -6.43 -1.84
N GLY A 300 -24.27 -7.01 -1.53
CA GLY A 300 -24.69 -7.26 -0.14
C GLY A 300 -23.71 -8.17 0.60
N TYR A 301 -23.20 -9.22 -0.04
CA TYR A 301 -22.15 -10.06 0.52
C TYR A 301 -20.85 -9.27 0.76
N ILE A 302 -20.44 -8.41 -0.18
CA ILE A 302 -19.25 -7.55 0.00
C ILE A 302 -19.45 -6.59 1.17
N ALA A 303 -20.60 -5.92 1.25
CA ALA A 303 -20.94 -5.01 2.34
C ALA A 303 -20.86 -5.72 3.70
N TRP A 304 -21.43 -6.93 3.80
CA TRP A 304 -21.34 -7.77 4.99
C TRP A 304 -19.89 -8.11 5.35
N GLN A 305 -19.06 -8.51 4.37
CA GLN A 305 -17.64 -8.79 4.63
C GLN A 305 -16.90 -7.55 5.13
N CYS A 306 -17.14 -6.37 4.57
CA CYS A 306 -16.57 -5.12 5.07
C CYS A 306 -16.97 -4.86 6.53
N LEU A 307 -18.26 -4.98 6.86
CA LEU A 307 -18.75 -4.78 8.22
C LEU A 307 -18.15 -5.81 9.20
N ARG A 308 -18.10 -7.10 8.82
CA ARG A 308 -17.46 -8.17 9.60
C ARG A 308 -15.98 -7.90 9.83
N ILE A 309 -15.24 -7.52 8.80
CA ILE A 309 -13.82 -7.20 8.87
C ILE A 309 -13.60 -5.98 9.77
N SER A 310 -14.47 -4.96 9.69
CA SER A 310 -14.35 -3.78 10.55
C SER A 310 -14.57 -4.10 12.03
N ALA A 311 -15.52 -4.98 12.35
CA ALA A 311 -15.83 -5.40 13.71
C ALA A 311 -14.75 -6.33 14.30
N THR A 312 -14.35 -7.37 13.55
CA THR A 312 -13.39 -8.38 14.03
C THR A 312 -11.94 -7.91 13.89
N GLY A 313 -11.67 -7.03 12.94
CA GLY A 313 -10.33 -6.65 12.51
C GLY A 313 -9.64 -7.66 11.61
N VAL A 314 -10.25 -8.83 11.34
CA VAL A 314 -9.61 -9.97 10.69
C VAL A 314 -10.07 -10.12 9.25
N ILE A 315 -9.10 -10.17 8.33
CA ILE A 315 -9.35 -10.23 6.89
C ILE A 315 -9.79 -11.65 6.49
N LYS A 316 -9.13 -12.70 6.99
CA LYS A 316 -9.52 -14.09 6.72
C LYS A 316 -10.63 -14.57 7.67
N PRO A 317 -11.64 -15.30 7.18
CA PRO A 317 -12.51 -16.05 8.06
C PRO A 317 -11.69 -17.14 8.79
N PRO A 318 -12.01 -17.47 10.07
CA PRO A 318 -11.46 -18.66 10.69
C PRO A 318 -11.79 -19.88 9.83
N LYS A 319 -10.80 -20.76 9.66
CA LYS A 319 -10.96 -22.03 8.94
C LYS A 319 -11.97 -22.93 9.63
#